data_AF-A0A366M2A1-F1
#
_entry.id   AF-A0A366M2A1-F1
#
_cell.length_a   1.000
_cell.length_b   1.000
_cell.length_c   1.000
_cell.angle_alpha   90.00
_cell.angle_beta   90.00
_cell.angle_gamma   90.00
#
_symmetry.space_group_name_H-M   'P 1'
#
loop_
_entity.id
_entity.type
_entity.pdbx_description
1 polymer ?
#
loop_
_entity_poly.entity_id
_entity_poly.type
_entity_poly.pdbx_seq_one_letter_code
_entity_poly.pdbx_strand_id
1 'polypeptide(L)'
;MNDEPESHLEVSISAEVEAGMYANFASVWHTRDGFVLDFAVITRPPQLTGDPQSGQRILSVPTRIVSRIRLPPSQVFELMKALEQQLTAYEKETGHKV
;
A
#
# COMPACT_ATOMS: atom_id res chain seq x y z
N MET A 1 -28.21 31.46 -9.16
CA MET A 1 -27.22 30.85 -8.24
C MET A 1 -27.64 29.40 -8.15
N ASN A 2 -26.92 28.49 -8.83
CA ASN A 2 -27.20 27.05 -8.71
C ASN A 2 -26.53 26.59 -7.42
N ASP A 3 -27.32 26.42 -6.36
CA ASP A 3 -26.90 25.69 -5.16
C ASP A 3 -26.94 24.19 -5.50
N GLU A 4 -25.90 23.70 -6.15
CA GLU A 4 -25.64 22.26 -6.11
C GLU A 4 -25.14 21.90 -4.70
N PRO A 5 -25.74 20.91 -4.03
CA PRO A 5 -25.33 20.55 -2.69
C PRO A 5 -23.88 20.06 -2.69
N GLU A 6 -23.04 20.66 -1.85
CA GLU A 6 -21.68 20.17 -1.59
C GLU A 6 -21.77 18.74 -1.05
N SER A 7 -21.11 17.80 -1.74
CA SER A 7 -21.05 16.41 -1.31
C SER A 7 -20.01 16.27 -0.19
N HIS A 8 -20.48 16.06 1.04
CA HIS A 8 -19.62 15.73 2.18
C HIS A 8 -19.49 14.21 2.31
N LEU A 9 -18.25 13.70 2.22
CA LEU A 9 -17.96 12.29 2.46
C LEU A 9 -17.91 12.05 3.98
N GLU A 10 -18.88 11.32 4.51
CA GLU A 10 -18.82 10.81 5.88
C GLU A 10 -17.99 9.53 5.90
N VAL A 11 -16.83 9.59 6.55
CA VAL A 11 -15.89 8.46 6.63
C VAL A 11 -16.02 7.81 8.00
N SER A 12 -16.40 6.53 8.02
CA SER A 12 -16.42 5.69 9.22
C SER A 12 -15.41 4.55 9.10
N ILE A 13 -14.76 4.20 10.21
CA ILE A 13 -13.87 3.05 10.30
C ILE A 13 -14.54 1.92 11.09
N SER A 14 -14.46 0.68 10.61
CA SER A 14 -14.96 -0.47 11.38
C SER A 14 -13.94 -0.86 12.46
N ALA A 15 -14.43 -1.37 13.59
CA ALA A 15 -13.58 -1.81 14.71
C ALA A 15 -12.55 -2.88 14.28
N GLU A 16 -12.86 -3.66 13.25
CA GLU A 16 -12.01 -4.73 12.72
C GLU A 16 -10.72 -4.20 12.07
N VAL A 17 -10.74 -2.96 11.55
CA VAL A 17 -9.59 -2.34 10.87
C VAL A 17 -9.06 -1.11 11.60
N GLU A 18 -9.72 -0.67 12.67
CA GLU A 18 -9.36 0.50 13.47
C GLU A 18 -7.92 0.45 14.00
N ALA A 19 -7.51 -0.70 14.52
CA ALA A 19 -6.14 -0.90 15.02
C ALA A 19 -5.07 -0.89 13.91
N GLY A 20 -5.49 -1.03 12.64
CA GLY A 20 -4.58 -1.17 11.50
C GLY A 20 -3.81 -2.49 11.51
N MET A 21 -2.97 -2.67 10.49
CA MET A 21 -2.13 -3.84 10.33
C MET A 21 -0.72 -3.42 9.92
N TYR A 22 0.29 -3.92 10.64
CA TYR A 22 1.67 -3.58 10.33
C TYR A 22 2.13 -4.20 9.01
N ALA A 23 2.67 -3.38 8.13
CA ALA A 23 3.32 -3.78 6.88
C ALA A 23 4.61 -2.99 6.68
N ASN A 24 5.64 -3.65 6.15
CA ASN A 24 6.93 -3.04 5.81
C ASN A 24 7.30 -3.23 4.33
N PHE A 25 6.35 -3.73 3.55
CA PHE A 25 6.46 -3.90 2.12
C PHE A 25 5.11 -3.64 1.47
N ALA A 26 5.12 -2.99 0.31
CA ALA A 26 3.95 -2.79 -0.52
C ALA A 26 4.27 -3.20 -1.97
N SER A 27 3.36 -3.94 -2.61
CA SER A 27 3.40 -4.24 -4.03
C SER A 27 2.15 -3.71 -4.70
N VAL A 28 2.33 -3.10 -5.87
CA VAL A 28 1.22 -2.61 -6.69
C VAL A 28 1.26 -3.33 -8.03
N TRP A 29 0.14 -3.94 -8.39
CA TRP A 29 -0.07 -4.56 -9.70
C TRP A 29 -1.50 -4.31 -10.18
N HIS A 30 -1.79 -4.61 -11.43
CA HIS A 30 -3.13 -4.38 -11.98
C HIS A 30 -3.68 -5.65 -12.62
N THR A 31 -5.01 -5.73 -12.61
CA THR A 31 -5.83 -6.67 -13.37
C THR A 31 -6.51 -5.91 -14.49
N ARG A 32 -7.30 -6.63 -15.31
CA ARG A 32 -8.19 -5.98 -16.29
C ARG A 32 -9.18 -5.01 -15.63
N ASP A 33 -9.61 -5.30 -14.40
CA ASP A 33 -10.74 -4.62 -13.75
C ASP A 33 -10.31 -3.59 -12.70
N GLY A 34 -9.00 -3.42 -12.46
CA GLY A 34 -8.50 -2.44 -11.51
C GLY A 34 -7.12 -2.75 -10.95
N PHE A 35 -6.70 -1.92 -10.00
CA PHE A 35 -5.42 -2.02 -9.31
C PHE A 35 -5.54 -2.83 -8.02
N VAL A 36 -4.46 -3.52 -7.67
CA VAL A 36 -4.33 -4.31 -6.45
C VAL A 36 -3.10 -3.81 -5.71
N LEU A 37 -3.31 -3.43 -4.45
CA LEU A 37 -2.28 -3.00 -3.53
C LEU A 37 -2.15 -4.07 -2.45
N ASP A 38 -1.00 -4.75 -2.43
CA ASP A 38 -0.66 -5.77 -1.46
C ASP A 38 0.30 -5.21 -0.42
N PHE A 39 -0.14 -5.15 0.83
CA PHE A 39 0.70 -4.83 1.97
C PHE A 39 1.16 -6.12 2.63
N ALA A 40 2.46 -6.24 2.87
CA ALA A 40 3.08 -7.45 3.38
C ALA A 40 4.08 -7.17 4.50
N VAL A 41 4.35 -8.23 5.26
CA VAL A 41 5.38 -8.25 6.30
C VAL A 41 6.41 -9.35 6.01
N ILE A 42 7.68 -9.04 6.21
CA ILE A 42 8.75 -10.05 6.25
C ILE A 42 8.60 -10.84 7.54
N THR A 43 8.46 -12.16 7.42
CA THR A 43 8.09 -13.04 8.55
C THR A 43 9.29 -13.66 9.26
N ARG A 44 10.45 -13.73 8.59
CA ARG A 44 11.71 -14.25 9.13
C ARG A 44 12.89 -13.68 8.35
N PRO A 45 14.12 -13.70 8.90
CA PRO A 45 15.30 -13.18 8.22
C PRO A 45 15.51 -13.81 6.84
N PRO A 46 16.04 -13.05 5.86
CA PRO A 46 16.39 -13.59 4.55
C PRO A 46 17.39 -14.73 4.64
N GLN A 47 17.25 -15.73 3.75
CA GLN A 47 18.14 -16.88 3.70
C GLN A 47 18.61 -17.14 2.26
N LEU A 48 19.88 -17.48 2.09
CA LEU A 48 20.38 -17.98 0.81
C LEU A 48 19.87 -19.40 0.60
N THR A 49 19.07 -19.60 -0.44
CA THR A 49 18.56 -20.92 -0.85
C THR A 49 19.03 -21.22 -2.28
N GLY A 50 19.06 -22.50 -2.65
CA GLY A 50 19.18 -22.88 -4.06
C GLY A 50 17.86 -22.65 -4.79
N ASP A 51 17.90 -22.05 -5.97
CA ASP A 51 16.80 -22.05 -6.91
C ASP A 51 16.58 -23.49 -7.43
N PRO A 52 15.40 -24.08 -7.21
CA PRO A 52 15.09 -25.43 -7.67
C PRO A 52 15.22 -25.62 -9.18
N GLN A 53 15.09 -24.55 -9.98
CA GLN A 53 15.11 -24.65 -11.44
C GLN A 53 16.48 -24.38 -12.06
N SER A 54 17.22 -23.39 -11.55
CA SER A 54 18.52 -23.00 -12.13
C SER A 54 19.74 -23.48 -11.34
N GLY A 55 19.56 -23.98 -10.11
CA GLY A 55 20.66 -24.31 -9.21
C GLY A 55 21.42 -23.08 -8.67
N GLN A 56 21.03 -21.86 -9.06
CA GLN A 56 21.66 -20.64 -8.57
C GLN A 56 21.31 -20.36 -7.10
N ARG A 57 22.20 -19.67 -6.41
CA ARG A 57 21.94 -19.19 -5.05
C ARG A 57 21.07 -17.94 -5.13
N ILE A 58 19.86 -18.00 -4.59
CA ILE A 58 18.93 -16.88 -4.51
C ILE A 58 18.71 -16.45 -3.07
N LEU A 59 18.44 -15.16 -2.86
CA LEU A 59 18.03 -14.64 -1.56
C LEU A 59 16.52 -14.86 -1.40
N SER A 60 16.12 -15.79 -0.53
CA SER A 60 14.72 -16.01 -0.17
C SER A 60 14.33 -15.04 0.94
N VAL A 61 13.30 -14.23 0.69
CA VAL A 61 12.72 -13.28 1.65
C VAL A 61 11.27 -13.73 1.93
N PRO A 62 11.03 -14.46 3.03
CA PRO A 62 9.71 -15.02 3.31
C PRO A 62 8.73 -13.94 3.75
N THR A 63 7.72 -13.68 2.93
CA THR A 63 6.74 -12.61 3.12
C THR A 63 5.34 -13.17 3.30
N ARG A 64 4.50 -12.42 4.01
CA ARG A 64 3.06 -12.72 4.16
C ARG A 64 2.26 -11.45 3.87
N ILE A 65 1.26 -11.56 3.00
CA ILE A 65 0.29 -10.48 2.77
C ILE A 65 -0.55 -10.33 4.04
N VAL A 66 -0.64 -9.10 4.52
CA VAL A 66 -1.41 -8.75 5.72
C VAL A 66 -2.65 -7.93 5.36
N SER A 67 -2.65 -7.24 4.21
CA SER A 67 -3.82 -6.59 3.65
C SER A 67 -3.72 -6.52 2.12
N ARG A 68 -4.85 -6.67 1.44
CA ARG A 68 -5.00 -6.51 -0.01
C ARG A 68 -6.16 -5.57 -0.29
N ILE A 69 -5.88 -4.45 -0.94
CA ILE A 69 -6.89 -3.46 -1.35
C ILE A 69 -7.03 -3.48 -2.87
N ARG A 70 -8.27 -3.42 -3.37
CA ARG A 70 -8.57 -3.30 -4.80
C ARG A 70 -9.20 -1.95 -5.09
N LEU A 71 -8.71 -1.26 -6.09
CA LEU A 71 -9.15 0.08 -6.46
C LEU A 71 -9.49 0.16 -7.95
N PRO A 72 -10.58 0.85 -8.33
CA PRO A 72 -10.81 1.17 -9.73
C PRO A 72 -9.75 2.18 -10.21
N PRO A 73 -9.40 2.20 -11.51
CA PRO A 73 -8.37 3.10 -12.04
C PRO A 73 -8.61 4.59 -11.72
N SER A 74 -9.87 5.05 -11.69
CA SER A 74 -10.21 6.43 -11.39
C SER A 74 -9.78 6.90 -10.00
N GLN A 75 -9.69 5.97 -9.03
CA GLN A 75 -9.32 6.30 -7.64
C GLN A 75 -7.81 6.25 -7.39
N VAL A 76 -7.04 5.62 -8.28
CA VAL A 76 -5.59 5.48 -8.09
C VAL A 76 -4.88 6.82 -8.23
N PHE A 77 -5.33 7.67 -9.16
CA PHE A 77 -4.73 8.99 -9.35
C PHE A 77 -4.89 9.88 -8.12
N GLU A 78 -6.08 9.90 -7.52
CA GLU A 78 -6.33 10.67 -6.31
C GLU A 78 -5.55 10.11 -5.11
N LEU A 79 -5.41 8.78 -5.02
CA LEU A 79 -4.55 8.16 -4.01
C LEU A 79 -3.08 8.60 -4.15
N MET A 80 -2.54 8.63 -5.38
CA MET A 80 -1.16 9.08 -5.60
C MET A 80 -0.95 10.53 -5.18
N LYS A 81 -1.87 11.44 -5.52
CA LYS A 81 -1.82 12.84 -5.07
C LYS A 81 -1.85 12.95 -3.55
N ALA A 82 -2.75 12.22 -2.91
CA ALA A 82 -2.86 12.24 -1.45
C ALA A 82 -1.56 11.75 -0.79
N LEU A 83 -0.95 10.69 -1.32
CA LEU A 83 0.34 10.18 -0.83
C LEU A 83 1.47 11.21 -1.00
N GLU A 84 1.56 11.88 -2.15
CA GLU A 84 2.56 12.91 -2.41
C GLU A 84 2.39 14.12 -1.46
N GLN A 85 1.15 14.56 -1.26
CA GLN A 85 0.82 15.65 -0.33
C GLN A 85 1.19 15.29 1.11
N GLN A 86 0.87 14.07 1.56
CA GLN A 86 1.20 13.62 2.91
C GLN A 86 2.70 13.43 3.11
N LEU A 87 3.43 12.93 2.10
CA LEU A 87 4.88 12.84 2.15
C LEU A 87 5.52 14.23 2.29
N THR A 88 5.06 15.18 1.48
CA THR A 88 5.55 16.57 1.55
C THR A 88 5.29 17.20 2.93
N ALA A 89 4.11 16.96 3.51
CA ALA A 89 3.77 17.43 4.85
C ALA A 89 4.69 16.81 5.92
N TYR A 90 4.89 15.48 5.86
CA TYR A 90 5.77 14.75 6.76
C TYR A 90 7.23 15.26 6.72
N GLU A 91 7.78 15.47 5.53
CA GLU A 91 9.15 15.98 5.38
C GLU A 91 9.30 17.38 5.96
N LYS A 92 8.28 18.24 5.79
CA LYS A 92 8.26 19.58 6.37
C LYS A 92 8.20 19.57 7.90
N GLU A 93 7.42 18.66 8.47
CA GLU A 93 7.25 18.53 9.93
C GLU A 93 8.48 17.93 10.61
N THR A 94 9.06 16.90 10.01
CA THR A 94 10.20 16.18 10.60
C THR A 94 11.56 16.80 10.24
N GLY A 95 11.62 17.63 9.20
CA GLY A 95 12.86 18.16 8.65
C GLY A 95 13.75 17.10 7.98
N HIS A 96 13.24 15.88 7.79
CA HIS A 96 13.96 14.77 7.17
C HIS A 96 13.34 14.47 5.81
N LYS A 97 14.17 14.50 4.77
CA LYS A 97 13.76 14.11 3.42
C LYS A 97 13.90 12.60 3.26
N VAL A 98 12.83 11.95 2.80
CA VAL A 98 12.79 10.48 2.62
C VAL A 98 13.36 10.09 1.27
#